data_AF-A0A7E4UPE3-F1
#
_entry.id   AF-A0A7E4UPE3-F1
#
_cell.length_a   1.000
_cell.length_b   1.000
_cell.length_c   1.000
_cell.angle_alpha   90.00
_cell.angle_beta   90.00
_cell.angle_gamma   90.00
#
_symmetry.space_group_name_H-M   'P 1'
#
loop_
_entity.id
_entity.type
_entity.pdbx_description
1 polymer ?
#
loop_
_entity_poly.entity_id
_entity_poly.type
_entity_poly.pdbx_seq_one_letter_code
_entity_poly.pdbx_strand_id
1 'polypeptide(L)'
;MWNFFVNIVNYLYFGLRLLKRWTGASGDEETFDQWMNAVSEEDFLNFLAQIFLISAIPTFFLLQKWSANYGRYSAEAWFSQYLLNSRFAWFIQEAPSLVAPMLALYWYGEQLNLSRFLAFAMFAGHYFQRTMIYPFLMSGGKKSPPHIVGAAFIFCATNGYMQAFYHVQYAPFADDHCRSLVSQAGFIIFLTGMVINIHSDSILRNLRKAGEKGYKQRC
;
A
#
# COMPACT_ATOMS: atom_id res chain seq x y z
N MET A 1 -1.71 -20.75 -1.90
CA MET A 1 -1.43 -19.41 -1.34
C MET A 1 -2.64 -18.83 -0.62
N TRP A 2 -3.86 -19.04 -1.13
CA TRP A 2 -5.13 -18.83 -0.41
C TRP A 2 -5.11 -19.34 1.03
N ASN A 3 -4.75 -20.61 1.26
CA ASN A 3 -4.65 -21.19 2.61
C ASN A 3 -3.62 -20.50 3.53
N PHE A 4 -2.58 -19.86 2.99
CA PHE A 4 -1.60 -19.11 3.78
C PHE A 4 -2.14 -17.71 4.17
N PHE A 5 -2.90 -17.07 3.29
CA PHE A 5 -3.59 -15.82 3.59
C PHE A 5 -4.83 -16.03 4.47
N VAL A 6 -5.58 -17.12 4.29
CA VAL A 6 -6.58 -17.60 5.25
C VAL A 6 -5.93 -17.78 6.62
N ASN A 7 -4.72 -18.33 6.70
CA ASN A 7 -3.99 -18.42 7.96
C ASN A 7 -3.59 -17.04 8.53
N ILE A 8 -3.12 -16.07 7.74
CA ILE A 8 -2.80 -14.71 8.20
C ILE A 8 -4.05 -13.93 8.63
N VAL A 9 -5.14 -14.03 7.87
CA VAL A 9 -6.46 -13.47 8.22
C VAL A 9 -7.00 -14.18 9.46
N ASN A 10 -6.75 -15.48 9.63
CA ASN A 10 -7.06 -16.23 10.85
C ASN A 10 -6.20 -15.80 12.04
N TYR A 11 -4.96 -15.37 11.85
CA TYR A 11 -4.14 -14.74 12.90
C TYR A 11 -4.67 -13.36 13.30
N LEU A 12 -5.13 -12.55 12.35
CA LEU A 12 -5.83 -11.28 12.64
C LEU A 12 -7.19 -11.54 13.33
N TYR A 13 -7.89 -12.60 12.93
CA TYR A 13 -9.13 -13.08 13.54
C TYR A 13 -8.91 -13.69 14.92
N PHE A 14 -7.74 -14.29 15.22
CA PHE A 14 -7.39 -14.76 16.56
C PHE A 14 -7.42 -13.59 17.57
N GLY A 15 -6.95 -12.41 17.15
CA GLY A 15 -7.09 -11.17 17.93
C GLY A 15 -8.55 -10.77 18.17
N LEU A 16 -9.42 -10.90 17.16
CA LEU A 16 -10.86 -10.65 17.27
C LEU A 16 -11.59 -11.73 18.09
N ARG A 17 -11.13 -12.99 18.06
CA ARG A 17 -11.62 -14.12 18.87
C ARG A 17 -11.32 -13.92 20.34
N LEU A 18 -10.14 -13.40 20.69
CA LEU A 18 -9.80 -13.04 22.07
C LEU A 18 -10.68 -11.89 22.59
N LEU A 19 -10.95 -10.89 21.75
CA LEU A 19 -11.92 -9.82 22.02
C LEU A 19 -13.36 -10.35 22.18
N LYS A 20 -13.80 -11.27 21.31
CA LYS A 20 -15.15 -11.86 21.34
C LYS A 20 -15.36 -12.83 22.51
N ARG A 21 -14.30 -13.53 22.95
CA ARG A 21 -14.27 -14.36 24.15
C ARG A 21 -14.30 -13.52 25.43
N TRP A 22 -13.73 -12.31 25.38
CA TRP A 22 -13.81 -11.33 26.47
C TRP A 22 -15.20 -10.66 26.55
N THR A 23 -15.92 -10.51 25.42
CA THR A 23 -17.27 -9.91 25.37
C THR A 23 -18.44 -10.88 25.46
N GLY A 24 -18.20 -12.19 25.56
CA GLY A 24 -19.23 -13.19 25.89
C GLY A 24 -20.32 -13.42 24.84
N ALA A 25 -20.10 -13.03 23.57
CA ALA A 25 -21.10 -13.18 22.51
C ALA A 25 -21.16 -14.63 21.99
N SER A 26 -22.11 -15.42 22.49
CA SER A 26 -22.48 -16.74 22.00
C SER A 26 -23.41 -16.64 20.78
N GLY A 27 -22.89 -16.94 19.59
CA GLY A 27 -23.67 -17.07 18.36
C GLY A 27 -22.97 -18.06 17.42
N ASP A 28 -23.78 -18.92 16.80
CA ASP A 28 -23.46 -20.20 16.15
C ASP A 28 -22.12 -20.30 15.40
N GLU A 29 -21.43 -21.42 15.60
CA GLU A 29 -20.12 -21.79 15.03
C GLU A 29 -20.18 -22.22 13.55
N GLU A 30 -21.18 -21.77 12.78
CA GLU A 30 -21.20 -21.94 11.33
C GLU A 30 -20.04 -21.11 10.75
N THR A 31 -19.01 -21.80 10.30
CA THR A 31 -17.64 -21.43 10.65
C THR A 31 -17.10 -20.39 9.67
N PHE A 32 -16.51 -19.29 10.15
CA PHE A 32 -15.82 -18.30 9.29
C PHE A 32 -14.82 -18.96 8.32
N ASP A 33 -14.19 -20.08 8.73
CA ASP A 33 -13.35 -20.89 7.85
C ASP A 33 -14.12 -21.54 6.69
N GLN A 34 -15.36 -22.01 6.92
CA GLN A 34 -16.24 -22.50 5.86
C GLN A 34 -16.67 -21.37 4.92
N TRP A 35 -16.96 -20.18 5.47
CA TRP A 35 -17.24 -18.97 4.68
C TRP A 35 -16.03 -18.55 3.83
N MET A 36 -14.84 -18.46 4.43
CA MET A 36 -13.59 -18.15 3.72
C MET A 36 -13.25 -19.20 2.66
N ASN A 37 -13.58 -20.47 2.87
CA ASN A 37 -13.39 -21.51 1.85
C ASN A 37 -14.45 -21.48 0.74
N ALA A 38 -15.60 -20.82 0.97
CA ALA A 38 -16.67 -20.66 -0.01
C ALA A 38 -16.55 -19.36 -0.83
N VAL A 39 -15.88 -18.33 -0.31
CA VAL A 39 -15.70 -17.04 -0.98
C VAL A 39 -14.58 -17.14 -2.02
N SER A 40 -14.86 -16.67 -3.24
CA SER A 40 -13.85 -16.60 -4.30
C SER A 40 -12.79 -15.54 -3.98
N GLU A 41 -11.56 -15.73 -4.44
CA GLU A 41 -10.49 -14.74 -4.24
C GLU A 41 -10.86 -13.38 -4.87
N GLU A 42 -11.56 -13.37 -6.00
CA GLU A 42 -12.08 -12.15 -6.63
C GLU A 42 -13.08 -11.40 -5.73
N ASP A 43 -14.04 -12.11 -5.13
CA ASP A 43 -15.01 -11.51 -4.19
C ASP A 43 -14.31 -10.92 -2.96
N PHE A 44 -13.29 -11.60 -2.46
CA PHE A 44 -12.47 -11.09 -1.35
C PHE A 44 -11.70 -9.82 -1.73
N LEU A 45 -11.11 -9.78 -2.93
CA LEU A 45 -10.46 -8.58 -3.45
C LEU A 45 -11.44 -7.40 -3.61
N ASN A 46 -12.64 -7.66 -4.12
CA ASN A 46 -13.70 -6.67 -4.25
C ASN A 46 -14.16 -6.15 -2.88
N PHE A 47 -14.29 -7.04 -1.89
CA PHE A 47 -14.60 -6.66 -0.51
C PHE A 47 -13.54 -5.74 0.10
N LEU A 48 -12.25 -6.08 -0.05
CA LEU A 48 -11.15 -5.21 0.40
C LEU A 48 -11.16 -3.84 -0.31
N ALA A 49 -11.48 -3.81 -1.61
CA ALA A 49 -11.62 -2.57 -2.37
C ALA A 49 -12.75 -1.68 -1.82
N GLN A 50 -13.89 -2.27 -1.48
CA GLN A 50 -14.99 -1.52 -0.86
C GLN A 50 -14.60 -0.96 0.51
N ILE A 51 -13.88 -1.72 1.34
CA ILE A 51 -13.34 -1.21 2.61
C ILE A 51 -12.43 -0.01 2.38
N PHE A 52 -11.53 -0.08 1.39
CA PHE A 52 -10.62 1.02 1.05
C PHE A 52 -11.38 2.27 0.59
N LEU A 53 -12.38 2.12 -0.27
CA LEU A 53 -13.21 3.23 -0.74
C LEU A 53 -14.01 3.87 0.40
N ILE A 54 -14.64 3.05 1.25
CA ILE A 54 -15.44 3.53 2.38
C ILE A 54 -14.56 4.22 3.42
N SER A 55 -13.38 3.66 3.72
CA SER A 55 -12.44 4.24 4.69
C SER A 55 -11.75 5.53 4.20
N ALA A 56 -11.74 5.80 2.89
CA ALA A 56 -11.18 7.03 2.34
C ALA A 56 -11.97 8.27 2.78
N ILE A 57 -13.30 8.18 2.88
CA ILE A 57 -14.19 9.29 3.26
C ILE A 57 -13.89 9.81 4.68
N PRO A 58 -13.95 9.00 5.76
CA PRO A 58 -13.63 9.47 7.10
C PRO A 58 -12.16 9.90 7.21
N THR A 59 -11.23 9.18 6.56
CA THR A 59 -9.81 9.55 6.51
C THR A 59 -9.61 10.95 5.95
N PHE A 60 -10.31 11.30 4.85
CA PHE A 60 -10.26 12.63 4.27
C PHE A 60 -10.66 13.72 5.27
N PHE A 61 -11.80 13.57 5.94
CA PHE A 61 -12.27 14.56 6.93
C PHE A 61 -11.38 14.64 8.17
N LEU A 62 -10.83 13.53 8.63
CA LEU A 62 -9.91 13.50 9.77
C LEU A 62 -8.60 14.22 9.44
N LEU A 63 -8.02 13.98 8.27
CA LEU A 63 -6.73 14.56 7.86
C LEU A 63 -6.80 16.07 7.57
N GLN A 64 -7.99 16.64 7.32
CA GLN A 64 -8.14 18.10 7.23
C GLN A 64 -7.87 18.80 8.58
N LYS A 65 -8.17 18.13 9.69
CA LYS A 65 -8.05 18.70 11.05
C LYS A 65 -6.82 18.18 11.80
N TRP A 66 -6.38 16.96 11.52
CA TRP A 66 -5.32 16.29 12.25
C TRP A 66 -4.24 15.82 11.27
N SER A 67 -3.06 16.46 11.31
CA SER A 67 -1.92 16.02 10.52
C SER A 67 -1.42 14.67 11.02
N ALA A 68 -1.12 13.74 10.11
CA ALA A 68 -0.48 12.49 10.50
C ALA A 68 0.86 12.79 11.20
N ASN A 69 1.05 12.18 12.38
CA ASN A 69 2.19 12.44 13.28
C ASN A 69 3.50 11.81 12.77
N TYR A 70 3.93 12.20 11.57
CA TYR A 70 5.17 11.75 10.94
C TYR A 70 5.95 12.94 10.38
N GLY A 71 7.27 12.78 10.18
CA GLY A 71 8.09 13.80 9.55
C GLY A 71 8.17 15.07 10.40
N ARG A 72 7.57 16.18 9.94
CA ARG A 72 7.59 17.46 10.68
C ARG A 72 7.01 17.32 12.09
N TYR A 73 5.95 16.50 12.23
CA TYR A 73 5.17 16.27 13.45
C TYR A 73 5.60 15.01 14.23
N SER A 74 6.78 14.44 13.95
CA SER A 74 7.23 13.19 14.59
C SER A 74 7.41 13.28 16.12
N ALA A 75 7.52 14.49 16.66
CA ALA A 75 7.67 14.71 18.10
C ALA A 75 6.36 14.51 18.88
N GLU A 76 5.22 14.68 18.22
CA GLU A 76 3.87 14.57 18.79
C GLU A 76 3.29 13.15 18.65
N ALA A 77 4.06 12.23 18.07
CA ALA A 77 3.63 10.87 17.80
C ALA A 77 3.61 10.00 19.07
N TRP A 78 2.62 9.12 19.18
CA TRP A 78 2.60 8.08 20.22
C TRP A 78 3.84 7.18 20.06
N PHE A 79 4.59 6.95 21.14
CA PHE A 79 5.90 6.26 21.10
C PHE A 79 7.04 7.02 20.40
N SER A 80 7.09 8.35 20.52
CA SER A 80 8.20 9.18 20.04
C SER A 80 9.59 8.82 20.60
N GLN A 81 9.66 7.92 21.58
CA GLN A 81 10.91 7.36 22.12
C GLN A 81 11.52 6.24 21.25
N TYR A 82 10.72 5.53 20.43
CA TYR A 82 11.16 4.39 19.63
C TYR A 82 11.24 4.70 18.13
N LEU A 83 11.81 5.85 17.77
CA LEU A 83 11.80 6.27 16.38
C LEU A 83 12.81 5.49 15.53
N LEU A 84 12.34 4.95 14.40
CA LEU A 84 13.14 4.21 13.42
C LEU A 84 13.90 5.16 12.49
N ASN A 85 15.02 4.68 11.94
CA ASN A 85 15.72 5.40 10.86
C ASN A 85 14.75 5.58 9.68
N SER A 86 14.63 6.82 9.18
CA SER A 86 13.63 7.15 8.15
C SER A 86 13.79 6.30 6.88
N ARG A 87 15.03 5.98 6.46
CA ARG A 87 15.25 5.17 5.25
C ARG A 87 14.70 3.76 5.43
N PHE A 88 14.99 3.16 6.58
CA PHE A 88 14.54 1.80 6.91
C PHE A 88 13.03 1.74 7.11
N ALA A 89 12.45 2.75 7.77
CA ALA A 89 11.01 2.88 7.93
C ALA A 89 10.28 2.98 6.59
N TRP A 90 10.77 3.84 5.69
CA TRP A 90 10.22 3.98 4.33
C TRP A 90 10.39 2.70 3.50
N PHE A 91 11.53 2.04 3.59
CA PHE A 91 11.73 0.76 2.91
C PHE A 91 10.74 -0.29 3.41
N ILE A 92 10.62 -0.49 4.73
CA ILE A 92 9.71 -1.48 5.31
C ILE A 92 8.27 -1.19 4.93
N GLN A 93 7.80 0.04 5.10
CA GLN A 93 6.38 0.34 4.92
C GLN A 93 5.93 0.13 3.46
N GLU A 94 6.77 0.41 2.47
CA GLU A 94 6.42 0.31 1.04
C GLU A 94 6.76 -1.06 0.43
N ALA A 95 7.66 -1.83 1.05
CA ALA A 95 8.12 -3.13 0.53
C ALA A 95 7.00 -4.13 0.18
N PRO A 96 5.92 -4.27 0.97
CA PRO A 96 4.84 -5.19 0.63
C PRO A 96 4.20 -4.94 -0.74
N SER A 97 4.04 -3.66 -1.14
CA SER A 97 3.49 -3.29 -2.45
C SER A 97 4.47 -3.52 -3.61
N LEU A 98 5.76 -3.73 -3.33
CA LEU A 98 6.73 -4.18 -4.34
C LEU A 98 6.80 -5.72 -4.43
N VAL A 99 6.70 -6.41 -3.30
CA VAL A 99 6.75 -7.87 -3.23
C VAL A 99 5.49 -8.51 -3.81
N ALA A 100 4.31 -7.95 -3.55
CA ALA A 100 3.04 -8.50 -4.05
C ALA A 100 2.99 -8.63 -5.58
N PRO A 101 3.41 -7.63 -6.38
CA PRO A 101 3.59 -7.77 -7.83
C PRO A 101 4.50 -8.93 -8.26
N MET A 102 5.63 -9.12 -7.58
CA MET A 102 6.56 -10.21 -7.89
C MET A 102 5.93 -11.58 -7.63
N LEU A 103 5.18 -11.71 -6.53
CA LEU A 103 4.43 -12.91 -6.22
C LEU A 103 3.33 -13.16 -7.25
N ALA A 104 2.56 -12.14 -7.62
CA ALA A 104 1.50 -12.28 -8.62
C ALA A 104 2.06 -12.77 -9.98
N LEU A 105 3.22 -12.25 -10.42
CA LEU A 105 3.90 -12.73 -11.62
C LEU A 105 4.37 -14.19 -11.51
N TYR A 106 4.98 -14.56 -10.39
CA TYR A 106 5.50 -15.92 -10.21
C TYR A 106 4.39 -16.97 -10.26
N TRP A 107 3.19 -16.67 -9.74
CA TRP A 107 2.09 -17.63 -9.69
C TRP A 107 1.18 -17.59 -10.92
N TYR A 108 0.97 -16.42 -11.53
CA TYR A 108 -0.08 -16.22 -12.54
C TYR A 108 0.40 -15.48 -13.80
N GLY A 109 1.71 -15.28 -13.95
CA GLY A 109 2.28 -14.49 -15.03
C GLY A 109 1.97 -15.01 -16.45
N GLU A 110 1.72 -16.32 -16.60
CA GLU A 110 1.37 -16.92 -17.90
C GLU A 110 0.03 -16.40 -18.47
N GLN A 111 -0.84 -15.85 -17.62
CA GLN A 111 -2.18 -15.37 -18.00
C GLN A 111 -2.21 -13.88 -18.39
N LEU A 112 -1.04 -13.23 -18.43
CA LEU A 112 -0.93 -11.81 -18.72
C LEU A 112 -0.98 -11.53 -20.22
N ASN A 113 -1.99 -10.76 -20.62
CA ASN A 113 -1.96 -10.05 -21.89
C ASN A 113 -1.31 -8.68 -21.78
N LEU A 114 -1.11 -8.02 -22.93
CA LEU A 114 -0.45 -6.72 -23.00
C LEU A 114 -1.15 -5.65 -22.16
N SER A 115 -2.49 -5.56 -22.22
CA SER A 115 -3.25 -4.55 -21.49
C SER A 115 -3.11 -4.69 -19.98
N ARG A 116 -3.25 -5.92 -19.46
CA ARG A 116 -3.03 -6.24 -18.05
C ARG A 116 -1.58 -5.98 -17.63
N PHE A 117 -0.64 -6.42 -18.45
CA PHE A 117 0.79 -6.23 -18.21
C PHE A 117 1.15 -4.75 -18.09
N LEU A 118 0.63 -3.88 -18.94
CA LEU A 118 0.94 -2.45 -18.89
C LEU A 118 0.43 -1.81 -17.59
N ALA A 119 -0.81 -2.09 -17.18
CA ALA A 119 -1.37 -1.58 -15.92
C ALA A 119 -0.59 -2.10 -14.70
N PHE A 120 -0.27 -3.40 -14.71
CA PHE A 120 0.57 -4.04 -13.71
C PHE A 120 1.97 -3.41 -13.64
N ALA A 121 2.61 -3.19 -14.79
CA ALA A 121 3.97 -2.65 -14.89
C ALA A 121 4.05 -1.21 -14.38
N MET A 122 3.02 -0.40 -14.60
CA MET A 122 2.92 0.94 -13.99
C MET A 122 2.93 0.85 -12.47
N PHE A 123 2.09 -0.02 -11.90
CA PHE A 123 2.02 -0.22 -10.46
C PHE A 123 3.35 -0.71 -9.89
N ALA A 124 3.92 -1.76 -10.46
CA ALA A 124 5.20 -2.33 -10.03
C ALA A 124 6.36 -1.33 -10.19
N GLY A 125 6.40 -0.59 -11.32
CA GLY A 125 7.42 0.42 -11.58
C GLY A 125 7.35 1.60 -10.61
N HIS A 126 6.14 2.04 -10.24
CA HIS A 126 5.93 3.05 -9.20
C HIS A 126 6.50 2.59 -7.86
N TYR A 127 6.10 1.39 -7.40
CA TYR A 127 6.58 0.87 -6.12
C TYR A 127 8.06 0.48 -6.13
N PHE A 128 8.63 0.13 -7.29
CA PHE A 128 10.08 -0.04 -7.41
C PHE A 128 10.79 1.29 -7.15
N GLN A 129 10.34 2.39 -7.78
CA GLN A 129 10.89 3.71 -7.50
C GLN A 129 10.71 4.10 -6.03
N ARG A 130 9.52 3.89 -5.44
CA ARG A 130 9.20 4.32 -4.07
C ARG A 130 9.88 3.50 -2.98
N THR A 131 10.14 2.22 -3.22
CA THR A 131 10.76 1.31 -2.24
C THR A 131 12.28 1.22 -2.42
N MET A 132 12.78 1.13 -3.67
CA MET A 132 14.19 0.86 -3.93
C MET A 132 15.01 2.10 -4.30
N ILE A 133 14.40 3.14 -4.88
CA ILE A 133 15.14 4.33 -5.32
C ILE A 133 14.98 5.45 -4.30
N TYR A 134 13.74 5.79 -3.94
CA TYR A 134 13.43 6.91 -3.08
C TYR A 134 14.11 6.81 -1.70
N PRO A 135 13.97 5.71 -0.92
CA PRO A 135 14.47 5.66 0.46
C PRO A 135 16.00 5.66 0.51
N PHE A 136 16.65 5.10 -0.50
CA PHE A 136 18.11 5.07 -0.62
C PHE A 136 18.68 6.45 -0.98
N LEU A 137 17.94 7.25 -1.73
CA LEU A 137 18.30 8.64 -2.05
C LEU A 137 17.90 9.64 -0.96
N MET A 138 17.11 9.24 0.05
CA MET A 138 16.73 10.14 1.14
C MET A 138 17.96 10.54 1.97
N SER A 139 18.25 11.84 2.08
CA SER A 139 19.21 12.41 3.03
C SER A 139 18.48 13.12 4.19
N GLY A 140 18.87 12.83 5.43
CA GLY A 140 18.47 13.64 6.60
C GLY A 140 16.96 13.68 6.93
N GLY A 141 16.30 12.53 7.09
CA GLY A 141 14.91 12.47 7.55
C GLY A 141 14.76 12.53 9.08
N LYS A 142 13.70 13.17 9.59
CA LYS A 142 13.27 13.00 10.99
C LYS A 142 12.81 11.55 11.17
N LYS A 143 13.23 10.95 12.29
CA LYS A 143 12.96 9.53 12.58
C LYS A 143 11.45 9.25 12.63
N SER A 144 11.09 8.01 12.34
CA SER A 144 9.73 7.57 12.06
C SER A 144 9.11 6.81 13.23
N PRO A 145 7.88 7.12 13.67
CA PRO A 145 7.21 6.37 14.72
C PRO A 145 6.81 4.95 14.25
N PRO A 146 7.06 3.89 15.03
CA PRO A 146 6.78 2.51 14.62
C PRO A 146 5.32 2.21 14.29
N HIS A 147 4.37 2.82 15.02
CA HIS A 147 2.95 2.59 14.78
C HIS A 147 2.49 3.13 13.41
N ILE A 148 3.08 4.24 12.94
CA ILE A 148 2.83 4.77 11.59
C ILE A 148 3.41 3.83 10.53
N VAL A 149 4.63 3.32 10.76
CA VAL A 149 5.27 2.36 9.85
C VAL A 149 4.46 1.08 9.77
N GLY A 150 3.95 0.57 10.89
CA GLY A 150 3.08 -0.61 10.94
C GLY A 150 1.75 -0.40 10.20
N ALA A 151 1.09 0.76 10.41
CA ALA A 151 -0.14 1.08 9.70
C ALA A 151 0.10 1.19 8.18
N ALA A 152 1.17 1.87 7.76
CA ALA A 152 1.55 1.99 6.36
C ALA A 152 1.95 0.65 5.74
N PHE A 153 2.62 -0.23 6.49
CA PHE A 153 2.94 -1.59 6.06
C PHE A 153 1.67 -2.40 5.79
N ILE A 154 0.69 -2.38 6.70
CA ILE A 154 -0.59 -3.08 6.51
C ILE A 154 -1.32 -2.52 5.29
N PHE A 155 -1.39 -1.19 5.15
CA PHE A 155 -1.98 -0.55 4.00
C PHE A 155 -1.31 -0.99 2.69
N CYS A 156 0.01 -0.95 2.62
CA CYS A 156 0.77 -1.35 1.42
C CYS A 156 0.68 -2.86 1.15
N ALA A 157 0.56 -3.70 2.18
CA ALA A 157 0.37 -5.13 2.01
C ALA A 157 -0.99 -5.42 1.38
N THR A 158 -2.06 -4.83 1.93
CA THR A 158 -3.42 -4.99 1.42
C THR A 158 -3.56 -4.38 0.02
N ASN A 159 -3.09 -3.15 -0.19
CA ASN A 159 -3.13 -2.49 -1.50
C ASN A 159 -2.31 -3.24 -2.55
N GLY A 160 -1.10 -3.67 -2.18
CA GLY A 160 -0.21 -4.44 -3.03
C GLY A 160 -0.84 -5.75 -3.48
N TYR A 161 -1.42 -6.49 -2.53
CA TYR A 161 -2.14 -7.72 -2.82
C TYR A 161 -3.32 -7.48 -3.77
N MET A 162 -4.17 -6.50 -3.45
CA MET A 162 -5.33 -6.18 -4.28
C MET A 162 -4.94 -5.82 -5.71
N GLN A 163 -4.06 -4.84 -5.90
CA GLN A 163 -3.73 -4.34 -7.22
C GLN A 163 -2.95 -5.37 -8.04
N ALA A 164 -1.98 -6.05 -7.43
CA ALA A 164 -1.17 -7.03 -8.15
C ALA A 164 -2.00 -8.24 -8.59
N PHE A 165 -2.79 -8.83 -7.70
CA PHE A 165 -3.54 -10.05 -8.01
C PHE A 165 -4.73 -9.75 -8.92
N TYR A 166 -5.42 -8.62 -8.71
CA TYR A 166 -6.51 -8.21 -9.59
C TYR A 166 -6.03 -7.98 -11.03
N HIS A 167 -4.94 -7.24 -11.23
CA HIS A 167 -4.46 -6.95 -12.59
C HIS A 167 -3.90 -8.18 -13.31
N VAL A 168 -3.29 -9.13 -12.60
CA VAL A 168 -2.73 -10.32 -13.22
C VAL A 168 -3.82 -11.35 -13.55
N GLN A 169 -4.81 -11.55 -12.68
CA GLN A 169 -5.78 -12.64 -12.81
C GLN A 169 -7.18 -12.20 -13.29
N TYR A 170 -7.75 -11.16 -12.68
CA TYR A 170 -9.19 -10.91 -12.75
C TYR A 170 -9.59 -9.74 -13.66
N ALA A 171 -8.67 -8.79 -13.92
CA ALA A 171 -8.97 -7.59 -14.69
C ALA A 171 -9.55 -7.95 -16.08
N PRO A 172 -10.77 -7.50 -16.45
CA PRO A 172 -11.43 -7.88 -17.70
C PRO A 172 -10.91 -7.04 -18.89
N PHE A 173 -9.58 -6.90 -19.01
CA PHE A 173 -8.96 -6.18 -20.12
C PHE A 173 -8.71 -7.11 -21.30
N ALA A 174 -9.36 -6.84 -22.41
CA ALA A 174 -9.01 -7.43 -23.69
C ALA A 174 -7.63 -6.94 -24.17
N ASP A 175 -7.01 -7.67 -25.10
CA ASP A 175 -5.65 -7.40 -25.57
C ASP A 175 -5.51 -6.02 -26.24
N ASP A 176 -6.58 -5.55 -26.87
CA ASP A 176 -6.67 -4.25 -27.53
C ASP A 176 -7.12 -3.12 -26.60
N HIS A 177 -7.51 -3.42 -25.36
CA HIS A 177 -7.96 -2.41 -24.39
C HIS A 177 -6.92 -1.30 -24.18
N CYS A 178 -5.62 -1.64 -24.23
CA CYS A 178 -4.52 -0.67 -24.17
C CYS A 178 -4.57 0.41 -25.27
N ARG A 179 -5.23 0.13 -26.40
CA ARG A 179 -5.44 1.07 -27.51
C ARG A 179 -6.68 1.94 -27.30
N SER A 180 -7.52 1.65 -26.32
CA SER A 180 -8.67 2.49 -26.00
C SER A 180 -8.22 3.90 -25.58
N LEU A 181 -9.03 4.91 -25.90
CA LEU A 181 -8.75 6.29 -25.50
C LEU A 181 -8.65 6.43 -23.97
N VAL A 182 -9.44 5.64 -23.23
CA VAL A 182 -9.44 5.65 -21.76
C VAL A 182 -8.11 5.14 -21.21
N SER A 183 -7.61 4.00 -21.72
CA SER A 183 -6.30 3.49 -21.28
C SER A 183 -5.18 4.44 -21.64
N GLN A 184 -5.15 4.97 -22.87
CA GLN A 184 -4.13 5.93 -23.31
C GLN A 184 -4.12 7.21 -22.45
N ALA A 185 -5.30 7.78 -22.18
CA ALA A 185 -5.43 8.92 -21.28
C ALA A 185 -4.93 8.57 -19.86
N GLY A 186 -5.29 7.40 -19.34
CA GLY A 186 -4.82 6.91 -18.04
C GLY A 186 -3.29 6.76 -17.99
N PHE A 187 -2.67 6.20 -19.03
CA PHE A 187 -1.21 6.09 -19.15
C PHE A 187 -0.53 7.46 -19.13
N ILE A 188 -1.04 8.42 -19.91
CA ILE A 188 -0.48 9.78 -19.97
C ILE A 188 -0.59 10.46 -18.61
N ILE A 189 -1.76 10.39 -17.96
CA ILE A 189 -1.98 10.98 -16.64
C ILE A 189 -1.02 10.39 -15.62
N PHE A 190 -0.88 9.06 -15.60
CA PHE A 190 0.02 8.38 -14.68
C PHE A 190 1.49 8.75 -14.91
N LEU A 191 1.98 8.71 -16.15
CA LEU A 191 3.37 9.03 -16.46
C LEU A 191 3.68 10.49 -16.10
N THR A 192 2.77 11.40 -16.44
CA THR A 192 2.88 12.82 -16.07
C THR A 192 2.95 12.98 -14.56
N GLY A 193 2.04 12.33 -13.83
CA GLY A 193 2.03 12.34 -12.36
C GLY A 193 3.31 11.77 -11.75
N MET A 194 3.83 10.68 -12.31
CA MET A 194 5.06 10.04 -11.83
C MET A 194 6.30 10.91 -12.08
N VAL A 195 6.40 11.56 -13.25
CA VAL A 195 7.48 12.52 -13.53
C VAL A 195 7.43 13.69 -12.56
N ILE A 196 6.24 14.27 -12.34
CA ILE A 196 6.05 15.38 -11.39
C ILE A 196 6.44 14.94 -9.97
N ASN A 197 6.02 13.74 -9.56
CA ASN A 197 6.33 13.19 -8.23
C ASN A 197 7.84 13.03 -8.02
N ILE A 198 8.54 12.37 -8.95
CA ILE A 198 9.99 12.17 -8.88
C ILE A 198 10.75 13.50 -8.93
N HIS A 199 10.32 14.43 -9.77
CA HIS A 199 10.93 15.75 -9.89
C HIS A 199 10.80 16.53 -8.58
N SER A 200 9.60 16.54 -7.99
CA SER A 200 9.34 17.21 -6.72
C SER A 200 10.16 16.60 -5.57
N ASP A 201 10.24 15.27 -5.50
CA ASP A 201 11.08 14.57 -4.53
C ASP A 201 12.57 14.93 -4.71
N SER A 202 13.02 15.08 -5.96
CA SER A 202 14.38 15.55 -6.25
C SER A 202 14.65 16.95 -5.72
N ILE A 203 13.72 17.89 -5.93
CA ILE A 203 13.82 19.25 -5.38
C ILE A 203 13.89 19.20 -3.85
N LEU A 204 12.99 18.47 -3.20
CA LEU A 204 12.94 18.37 -1.74
C LEU A 204 14.22 17.79 -1.13
N ARG A 205 14.83 16.80 -1.79
CA ARG A 205 16.12 16.24 -1.37
C ARG A 205 17.25 17.26 -1.52
N ASN A 206 17.28 18.00 -2.63
CA ASN A 206 18.32 19.00 -2.89
C ASN A 206 18.21 20.24 -1.98
N LEU A 207 17.04 20.50 -1.39
CA LEU A 207 16.87 21.54 -0.37
C LEU A 207 17.50 21.19 0.98
N ARG A 208 17.76 19.91 1.27
CA ARG A 208 18.43 19.43 2.49
C ARG A 208 19.89 19.13 2.18
N LYS A 209 20.80 20.08 2.43
CA LYS A 209 22.24 19.78 2.39
C LYS A 209 22.56 18.66 3.40
N ALA A 210 23.56 17.83 3.08
CA ALA A 210 23.98 16.74 3.95
C ALA A 210 24.26 17.24 5.38
N GLY A 211 23.40 16.86 6.34
CA GLY A 211 23.52 17.24 7.75
C GLY A 211 22.55 18.33 8.24
N GLU A 212 21.86 19.06 7.36
CA GLU A 212 20.91 20.10 7.78
C GLU A 212 19.53 19.51 8.13
N LYS A 213 19.01 19.82 9.33
CA LYS A 213 17.67 19.42 9.81
C LYS A 213 16.59 20.49 9.60
N GLY A 214 16.93 21.64 9.00
CA GLY A 214 16.06 22.80 8.83
C GLY A 214 15.25 22.77 7.52
N TYR A 215 14.02 23.30 7.55
CA TYR A 215 13.21 23.54 6.35
C TYR A 215 13.62 24.87 5.70
N LYS A 216 13.85 24.88 4.38
CA LYS A 216 14.09 26.09 3.59
C LYS A 216 12.96 26.25 2.57
N GLN A 217 12.34 27.43 2.51
CA GLN A 217 11.49 27.81 1.38
C GLN A 217 12.40 28.35 0.27
N ARG A 218 12.12 28.00 -0.99
CA ARG A 218 12.72 28.70 -2.12
C ARG A 218 12.10 30.10 -2.15
N CYS A 219 12.94 31.13 -2.04
CA CYS A 219 12.59 32.47 -2.49
C CYS A 219 12.47 32.49 -4.01
#